data_AF-A0A3R6RW30-F1
#
_entry.id   AF-A0A3R6RW30-F1
#
_cell.length_a   1.000
_cell.length_b   1.000
_cell.length_c   1.000
_cell.angle_alpha   90.00
_cell.angle_beta   90.00
_cell.angle_gamma   90.00
#
_symmetry.space_group_name_H-M   'P 1'
#
loop_
_entity.id
_entity.type
_entity.pdbx_description
1 polymer ?
#
loop_
_entity_poly.entity_id
_entity_poly.type
_entity_poly.pdbx_seq_one_letter_code
_entity_poly.pdbx_strand_id
1 'polypeptide(L)'
;MAEGERILGKVAFRDKGTYSATVKYAMFDFIGTDDSCYLSIKDNNIGHPVTDIAWWKCLADGKPATAAAAKALAEGENAKKMASNASQATSRAESATIKAAQATTDAKAATEETLATAVEAEKMIVSGHQQIESMKAAESSLMSQALLAPARMELTYNKVITRRNPFVQYVAARLFPSYVLQNVIYQQPVNGGDSVYVEPDGKLAINKAGHTKIHVIPTNNTKLYQTIDVEVQEPAMRLTGDGAIRLNSDGSIRLT
;
A
#
# COMPACT_ATOMS: atom_id res chain seq x y z
N MET A 1 -98.83 -64.40 -59.18
CA MET A 1 -98.52 -64.31 -57.74
C MET A 1 -97.63 -63.09 -57.58
N ALA A 2 -98.11 -62.06 -56.90
CA ALA A 2 -97.41 -60.78 -56.79
C ALA A 2 -96.13 -60.95 -55.97
N GLU A 3 -94.97 -60.59 -56.55
CA GLU A 3 -93.73 -60.42 -55.81
C GLU A 3 -93.89 -59.21 -54.89
N GLY A 4 -94.21 -59.49 -53.63
CA GLY A 4 -94.19 -58.49 -52.58
C GLY A 4 -92.73 -58.12 -52.30
N GLU A 5 -92.32 -56.95 -52.79
CA GLU A 5 -91.06 -56.32 -52.41
C GLU A 5 -91.05 -56.15 -50.88
N ARG A 6 -90.34 -57.04 -50.17
CA ARG A 6 -90.11 -56.90 -48.74
C ARG A 6 -89.18 -55.69 -48.56
N ILE A 7 -89.75 -54.55 -48.20
CA ILE A 7 -88.97 -53.40 -47.73
C ILE A 7 -88.32 -53.82 -46.40
N LEU A 8 -87.12 -54.35 -46.50
CA LEU A 8 -86.22 -54.48 -45.37
C LEU A 8 -85.82 -53.04 -45.04
N GLY A 9 -86.48 -52.44 -44.03
CA GLY A 9 -86.12 -51.09 -43.55
C GLY A 9 -84.61 -50.96 -43.40
N LYS A 10 -84.08 -49.73 -43.54
CA LYS A 10 -82.65 -49.41 -43.65
C LYS A 10 -81.70 -50.46 -43.04
N VAL A 11 -81.08 -51.26 -43.91
CA VAL A 11 -80.32 -52.47 -43.56
C VAL A 11 -78.84 -52.23 -43.28
N ALA A 12 -78.37 -50.98 -43.37
CA ALA A 12 -76.95 -50.65 -43.26
C ALA A 12 -76.71 -49.42 -42.37
N PHE A 13 -75.58 -49.45 -41.66
CA PHE A 13 -75.05 -48.29 -40.95
C PHE A 13 -74.69 -47.18 -41.93
N ARG A 14 -75.03 -45.93 -41.59
CA ARG A 14 -74.70 -44.76 -42.39
C ARG A 14 -73.97 -43.72 -41.56
N ASP A 15 -72.81 -43.30 -42.04
CA ASP A 15 -72.06 -42.19 -41.43
C ASP A 15 -72.76 -40.86 -41.70
N LYS A 16 -72.93 -40.07 -40.65
CA LYS A 16 -73.50 -38.72 -40.69
C LYS A 16 -72.51 -37.64 -40.27
N GLY A 17 -71.24 -37.99 -40.06
CA GLY A 17 -70.19 -37.06 -39.67
C GLY A 17 -70.35 -36.56 -38.24
N THR A 18 -70.00 -35.30 -38.00
CA THR A 18 -70.06 -34.70 -36.66
C THR A 18 -71.50 -34.51 -36.17
N TYR A 19 -71.74 -34.77 -34.88
CA TYR A 19 -73.03 -34.47 -34.26
C TYR A 19 -73.43 -33.00 -34.43
N SER A 20 -74.71 -32.77 -34.75
CA SER A 20 -75.35 -31.46 -34.77
C SER A 20 -76.76 -31.57 -34.20
N ALA A 21 -77.11 -30.68 -33.27
CA ALA A 21 -78.43 -30.66 -32.65
C ALA A 21 -79.57 -30.32 -33.64
N THR A 22 -79.24 -29.72 -34.79
CA THR A 22 -80.24 -29.30 -35.80
C THR A 22 -80.46 -30.34 -36.91
N VAL A 23 -79.63 -31.38 -36.97
CA VAL A 23 -79.73 -32.44 -37.97
C VAL A 23 -80.66 -33.55 -37.47
N LYS A 24 -81.49 -34.05 -38.37
CA LYS A 24 -82.36 -35.21 -38.11
C LYS A 24 -81.64 -36.51 -38.51
N TYR A 25 -81.56 -37.44 -37.56
CA TYR A 25 -80.93 -38.75 -37.72
C TYR A 25 -81.99 -39.86 -37.76
N ALA A 26 -81.78 -40.84 -38.63
CA ALA A 26 -82.56 -42.07 -38.72
C ALA A 26 -81.95 -43.17 -37.83
N MET A 27 -82.70 -44.25 -37.59
CA MET A 27 -82.14 -45.45 -36.96
C MET A 27 -80.93 -45.95 -37.78
N PHE A 28 -79.90 -46.42 -37.07
CA PHE A 28 -78.61 -46.86 -37.64
C PHE A 28 -77.75 -45.77 -38.31
N ASP A 29 -78.09 -44.49 -38.19
CA ASP A 29 -77.13 -43.42 -38.44
C ASP A 29 -76.11 -43.37 -37.29
N PHE A 30 -74.82 -43.25 -37.59
CA PHE A 30 -73.81 -42.97 -36.58
C PHE A 30 -73.13 -41.62 -36.82
N ILE A 31 -72.66 -41.01 -35.73
CA ILE A 31 -71.96 -39.73 -35.71
C ILE A 31 -70.65 -39.84 -34.94
N GLY A 32 -69.75 -38.89 -35.20
CA GLY A 32 -68.58 -38.61 -34.39
C GLY A 32 -68.76 -37.38 -33.49
N THR A 33 -68.10 -37.40 -32.34
CA THR A 33 -67.72 -36.21 -31.56
C THR A 33 -66.19 -36.11 -31.60
N ASP A 34 -65.62 -35.08 -30.95
CA ASP A 34 -64.16 -34.88 -30.89
C ASP A 34 -63.40 -36.08 -30.28
N ASP A 35 -64.09 -36.91 -29.49
CA ASP A 35 -63.48 -38.01 -28.74
C ASP A 35 -64.25 -39.34 -28.79
N SER A 36 -65.42 -39.42 -29.43
CA SER A 36 -66.30 -40.59 -29.30
C SER A 36 -67.19 -40.80 -30.53
N CYS A 37 -67.78 -41.99 -30.66
CA CYS A 37 -68.73 -42.30 -31.73
C CYS A 37 -70.04 -42.84 -31.16
N TYR A 38 -71.17 -42.40 -31.73
CA TYR A 38 -72.51 -42.75 -31.26
C TYR A 38 -73.42 -43.18 -32.41
N LEU A 39 -74.31 -44.12 -32.13
CA LEU A 39 -75.33 -44.65 -33.04
C LEU A 39 -76.72 -44.18 -32.63
N SER A 40 -77.50 -43.65 -33.56
CA SER A 40 -78.92 -43.36 -33.33
C SER A 40 -79.73 -44.65 -33.28
N ILE A 41 -80.49 -44.82 -32.19
CA ILE A 41 -81.28 -46.03 -31.91
C ILE A 41 -82.69 -45.93 -32.49
N LYS A 42 -83.17 -44.72 -32.80
CA LYS A 42 -84.54 -44.44 -33.27
C LYS A 42 -84.55 -43.52 -34.47
N ASP A 43 -85.59 -43.62 -35.28
CA ASP A 43 -85.89 -42.63 -36.30
C ASP A 43 -86.33 -41.29 -35.70
N ASN A 44 -86.13 -40.21 -36.45
CA ASN A 44 -86.48 -38.84 -36.06
C ASN A 44 -85.70 -38.32 -34.84
N ASN A 45 -84.48 -38.79 -34.62
CA ASN A 45 -83.60 -38.27 -33.57
C ASN A 45 -83.09 -36.87 -33.98
N ILE A 46 -83.52 -35.82 -33.28
CA ILE A 46 -83.13 -34.42 -33.51
C ILE A 46 -83.05 -33.70 -32.18
N GLY A 47 -82.03 -32.87 -31.96
CA GLY A 47 -81.87 -32.09 -30.73
C GLY A 47 -81.51 -32.87 -29.46
N HIS A 48 -81.53 -34.21 -29.49
CA HIS A 48 -81.18 -35.04 -28.34
C HIS A 48 -79.65 -35.11 -28.16
N PRO A 49 -79.12 -34.76 -26.98
CA PRO A 49 -77.69 -34.84 -26.72
C PRO A 49 -77.20 -36.29 -26.79
N VAL A 50 -75.95 -36.50 -27.20
CA VAL A 50 -75.33 -37.84 -27.32
C VAL A 50 -75.26 -38.62 -26.00
N THR A 51 -75.49 -37.95 -24.86
CA THR A 51 -75.62 -38.54 -23.53
C THR A 51 -77.01 -39.14 -23.25
N ASP A 52 -78.01 -38.83 -24.08
CA ASP A 52 -79.36 -39.39 -23.97
C ASP A 52 -79.38 -40.83 -24.52
N ILE A 53 -79.20 -41.79 -23.62
CA ILE A 53 -79.08 -43.21 -23.95
C ILE A 53 -80.38 -43.81 -24.52
N ALA A 54 -81.52 -43.12 -24.43
CA ALA A 54 -82.77 -43.56 -25.03
C ALA A 54 -82.81 -43.31 -26.55
N TRP A 55 -81.89 -42.47 -27.05
CA TRP A 55 -81.78 -42.08 -28.46
C TRP A 55 -80.41 -42.43 -29.06
N TRP A 56 -79.36 -42.48 -28.25
CA TRP A 56 -77.99 -42.74 -28.68
C TRP A 56 -77.37 -43.95 -27.99
N LYS A 57 -76.67 -44.79 -28.74
CA LYS A 57 -75.80 -45.85 -28.22
C LYS A 57 -74.35 -45.45 -28.47
N CYS A 58 -73.54 -45.31 -27.42
CA CYS A 58 -72.10 -45.15 -27.58
C CYS A 58 -71.50 -46.43 -28.19
N LEU A 59 -70.79 -46.28 -29.30
CA LEU A 59 -70.09 -47.37 -29.99
C LEU A 59 -68.60 -47.41 -29.62
N ALA A 60 -67.99 -46.23 -29.42
CA ALA A 60 -66.62 -46.08 -28.98
C ALA A 60 -66.51 -44.83 -28.10
N ASP A 61 -65.92 -44.97 -26.91
CA ASP A 61 -65.71 -43.89 -25.95
C ASP A 61 -64.22 -43.59 -25.82
N GLY A 62 -63.75 -42.54 -26.49
CA GLY A 62 -62.36 -42.09 -26.42
C GLY A 62 -62.11 -41.02 -25.35
N LYS A 63 -63.13 -40.60 -24.58
CA LYS A 63 -62.96 -39.70 -23.42
C LYS A 63 -61.83 -40.13 -22.47
N PRO A 64 -61.70 -41.43 -22.10
CA PRO A 64 -60.59 -41.87 -21.24
C PRO A 64 -59.21 -41.65 -21.89
N ALA A 65 -59.10 -41.87 -23.21
CA ALA A 65 -57.85 -41.66 -23.94
C ALA A 65 -57.50 -40.16 -24.04
N THR A 66 -58.48 -39.31 -24.32
CA THR A 66 -58.30 -37.85 -24.34
C THR A 66 -57.89 -37.31 -22.97
N ALA A 67 -58.53 -37.77 -21.90
CA ALA A 67 -58.17 -37.40 -20.53
C ALA A 67 -56.76 -37.87 -20.16
N ALA A 68 -56.38 -39.09 -20.55
CA ALA A 68 -55.04 -39.61 -20.34
C ALA A 68 -53.97 -38.82 -21.11
N ALA A 69 -54.24 -38.44 -22.36
CA ALA A 69 -53.35 -37.61 -23.17
C ALA A 69 -53.15 -36.22 -22.57
N ALA A 70 -54.24 -35.57 -22.12
CA ALA A 70 -54.17 -34.27 -21.44
C ALA A 70 -53.34 -34.34 -20.15
N LYS A 71 -53.53 -35.41 -19.35
CA LYS A 71 -52.75 -35.65 -18.13
C LYS A 71 -51.26 -35.87 -18.44
N ALA A 72 -50.94 -36.69 -19.45
CA ALA A 72 -49.56 -36.94 -19.86
C ALA A 72 -48.86 -35.65 -20.35
N LEU A 73 -49.58 -34.80 -21.08
CA LEU A 73 -49.04 -33.50 -21.52
C LEU A 73 -48.76 -32.58 -20.34
N ALA A 74 -49.67 -32.49 -19.36
CA ALA A 74 -49.46 -31.70 -18.15
C ALA A 74 -48.27 -32.21 -17.31
N GLU A 75 -48.13 -33.53 -17.16
CA GLU A 75 -46.98 -34.15 -16.49
C GLU A 75 -45.66 -33.88 -17.23
N GLY A 76 -45.67 -33.93 -18.57
CA GLY A 76 -44.52 -33.61 -19.40
C GLY A 76 -44.05 -32.16 -19.25
N GLU A 77 -44.99 -31.20 -19.23
CA GLU A 77 -44.65 -29.79 -19.00
C GLU A 77 -44.11 -29.56 -17.57
N ASN A 78 -44.66 -30.24 -16.57
CA ASN A 78 -44.14 -30.19 -15.21
C ASN A 78 -42.72 -30.76 -15.12
N ALA A 79 -42.45 -31.89 -15.79
CA ALA A 79 -41.12 -32.49 -15.86
C ALA A 79 -40.09 -31.55 -16.53
N LYS A 80 -40.47 -30.88 -17.64
CA LYS A 80 -39.63 -29.86 -18.29
C LYS A 80 -39.30 -28.71 -17.34
N LYS A 81 -40.29 -28.22 -16.60
CA LYS A 81 -40.10 -27.15 -15.60
C LYS A 81 -39.13 -27.58 -14.51
N MET A 82 -39.27 -28.80 -13.99
CA MET A 82 -38.36 -29.36 -13.00
C MET A 82 -36.93 -29.51 -13.54
N ALA A 83 -36.76 -30.00 -14.77
CA ALA A 83 -35.46 -30.13 -15.42
C ALA A 83 -34.78 -28.75 -15.63
N SER A 84 -35.54 -27.74 -16.03
CA SER A 84 -35.04 -26.36 -16.14
C SER A 84 -34.60 -25.81 -14.79
N ASN A 85 -35.40 -25.99 -13.74
CA ASN A 85 -35.03 -25.58 -12.38
C ASN A 85 -33.78 -26.29 -11.87
N ALA A 86 -33.65 -27.60 -12.13
CA ALA A 86 -32.46 -28.37 -11.75
C ALA A 86 -31.21 -27.90 -12.49
N SER A 87 -31.34 -27.57 -13.78
CA SER A 87 -30.23 -27.02 -14.58
C SER A 87 -29.79 -25.66 -14.03
N GLN A 88 -30.73 -24.77 -13.71
CA GLN A 88 -30.44 -23.47 -13.10
C GLN A 88 -29.78 -23.61 -11.72
N ALA A 89 -30.24 -24.56 -10.90
CA ALA A 89 -29.64 -24.84 -9.60
C ALA A 89 -28.19 -25.33 -9.75
N THR A 90 -27.93 -26.18 -10.75
CA THR A 90 -26.58 -26.66 -11.08
C THR A 90 -25.66 -25.51 -11.48
N SER A 91 -26.08 -24.65 -12.40
CA SER A 91 -25.26 -23.48 -12.81
C SER A 91 -24.99 -22.50 -11.65
N ARG A 92 -25.93 -22.34 -10.71
CA ARG A 92 -25.71 -21.55 -9.50
C ARG A 92 -24.67 -22.20 -8.58
N ALA A 93 -24.72 -23.52 -8.41
CA ALA A 93 -23.75 -24.27 -7.62
C ALA A 93 -22.35 -24.22 -8.23
N GLU A 94 -22.23 -24.35 -9.55
CA GLU A 94 -20.97 -24.19 -10.29
C GLU A 94 -20.39 -22.79 -10.08
N SER A 95 -21.21 -21.75 -10.24
CA SER A 95 -20.80 -20.36 -10.02
C SER A 95 -20.33 -20.12 -8.59
N ALA A 96 -21.02 -20.70 -7.60
CA ALA A 96 -20.62 -20.61 -6.19
C ALA A 96 -19.28 -21.33 -5.94
N THR A 97 -19.07 -22.48 -6.58
CA THR A 97 -17.82 -23.25 -6.48
C THR A 97 -16.64 -22.46 -7.05
N ILE A 98 -16.82 -21.81 -8.21
CA ILE A 98 -15.78 -20.95 -8.81
C ILE A 98 -15.45 -19.78 -7.88
N LYS A 99 -16.45 -19.12 -7.30
CA LYS A 99 -16.23 -18.03 -6.34
C LYS A 99 -15.48 -18.50 -5.10
N ALA A 100 -15.82 -19.67 -4.57
CA ALA A 100 -15.13 -20.26 -3.41
C ALA A 100 -13.67 -20.61 -3.74
N ALA A 101 -13.40 -21.15 -4.94
CA ALA A 101 -12.05 -21.42 -5.41
C ALA A 101 -11.23 -20.12 -5.54
N GLN A 102 -11.81 -19.07 -6.11
CA GLN A 102 -11.16 -17.77 -6.20
C GLN A 102 -10.84 -17.19 -4.83
N ALA A 103 -11.80 -17.18 -3.91
CA ALA A 103 -11.59 -16.70 -2.53
C ALA A 103 -10.48 -17.50 -1.81
N THR A 104 -10.35 -18.79 -2.10
CA THR A 104 -9.25 -19.61 -1.55
C THR A 104 -7.90 -19.19 -2.11
N THR A 105 -7.82 -18.91 -3.42
CA THR A 105 -6.60 -18.40 -4.06
C THR A 105 -6.21 -17.03 -3.51
N ASP A 106 -7.18 -16.12 -3.37
CA ASP A 106 -6.94 -14.78 -2.84
C ASP A 106 -6.44 -14.84 -1.39
N ALA A 107 -7.02 -15.72 -0.57
CA ALA A 107 -6.58 -15.93 0.82
C ALA A 107 -5.14 -16.48 0.90
N LYS A 108 -4.75 -17.38 -0.01
CA LYS A 108 -3.37 -17.88 -0.08
C LYS A 108 -2.39 -16.78 -0.47
N ALA A 109 -2.72 -15.99 -1.49
CA ALA A 109 -1.89 -14.86 -1.92
C ALA A 109 -1.69 -13.84 -0.78
N ALA A 110 -2.76 -13.48 -0.07
CA ALA A 110 -2.68 -12.59 1.09
C ALA A 110 -1.81 -13.17 2.22
N THR A 111 -1.87 -14.49 2.44
CA THR A 111 -1.03 -15.17 3.43
C THR A 111 0.44 -15.11 3.04
N GLU A 112 0.77 -15.39 1.77
CA GLU A 112 2.13 -15.32 1.25
C GLU A 112 2.72 -13.90 1.34
N GLU A 113 1.93 -12.87 1.00
CA GLU A 113 2.33 -11.46 1.13
C GLU A 113 2.61 -11.08 2.60
N THR A 114 1.77 -11.57 3.53
CA THR A 114 1.95 -11.34 4.96
C THR A 114 3.24 -12.00 5.46
N LEU A 115 3.54 -13.23 5.04
CA LEU A 115 4.79 -13.92 5.39
C LEU A 115 6.00 -13.17 4.82
N ALA A 116 5.95 -12.72 3.56
CA ALA A 116 7.04 -11.96 2.95
C ALA A 116 7.31 -10.65 3.71
N THR A 117 6.25 -9.95 4.11
CA THR A 117 6.36 -8.73 4.92
C THR A 117 6.96 -9.00 6.31
N ALA A 118 6.57 -10.11 6.94
CA ALA A 118 7.13 -10.52 8.23
C ALA A 118 8.63 -10.80 8.14
N VAL A 119 9.07 -11.51 7.09
CA VAL A 119 10.50 -11.80 6.84
C VAL A 119 11.30 -10.52 6.63
N GLU A 120 10.77 -9.55 5.87
CA GLU A 120 11.46 -8.27 5.68
C GLU A 120 11.52 -7.46 6.98
N ALA A 121 10.47 -7.49 7.80
CA ALA A 121 10.48 -6.86 9.11
C ALA A 121 11.54 -7.48 10.05
N GLU A 122 11.66 -8.81 10.07
CA GLU A 122 12.72 -9.50 10.83
C GLU A 122 14.12 -9.09 10.36
N LYS A 123 14.33 -8.99 9.04
CA LYS A 123 15.60 -8.54 8.47
C LYS A 123 15.93 -7.10 8.86
N MET A 124 14.94 -6.20 8.84
CA MET A 124 15.11 -4.82 9.30
C MET A 124 15.46 -4.76 10.78
N ILE A 125 14.83 -5.58 11.62
CA ILE A 125 15.14 -5.67 13.05
C ILE A 125 16.59 -6.12 13.26
N VAL A 126 17.03 -7.19 12.59
CA VAL A 126 18.42 -7.67 12.68
C VAL A 126 19.41 -6.61 12.22
N SER A 127 19.15 -5.96 11.08
CA SER A 127 20.00 -4.87 10.59
C SER A 127 20.03 -3.69 11.55
N GLY A 128 18.90 -3.34 12.15
CA GLY A 128 18.79 -2.28 13.15
C GLY A 128 19.61 -2.59 14.41
N HIS A 129 19.56 -3.83 14.90
CA HIS A 129 20.39 -4.28 16.02
C HIS A 129 21.89 -4.19 15.70
N GLN A 130 22.32 -4.64 14.52
CA GLN A 130 23.72 -4.53 14.08
C GLN A 130 24.19 -3.07 14.02
N GLN A 131 23.33 -2.16 13.54
CA GLN A 131 23.65 -0.73 13.49
C GLN A 131 23.78 -0.13 14.89
N ILE A 132 22.88 -0.49 15.82
CA ILE A 132 22.96 -0.05 17.23
C ILE A 132 24.26 -0.54 17.87
N GLU A 133 24.66 -1.79 17.64
CA GLU A 133 25.92 -2.34 18.16
C GLU A 133 27.13 -1.59 17.59
N SER A 134 27.15 -1.32 16.29
CA SER A 134 28.18 -0.50 15.65
C SER A 134 28.24 0.91 16.23
N MET A 135 27.09 1.53 16.50
CA MET A 135 27.02 2.87 17.09
C MET A 135 27.52 2.86 18.52
N LYS A 136 27.17 1.86 19.34
CA LYS A 136 27.70 1.70 20.70
C LYS A 136 29.22 1.50 20.70
N ALA A 137 29.75 0.72 19.76
CA ALA A 137 31.19 0.53 19.60
C ALA A 137 31.88 1.86 19.21
N ALA A 138 31.29 2.62 18.29
CA ALA A 138 31.81 3.93 17.89
C ALA A 138 31.75 4.95 19.05
N GLU A 139 30.67 4.97 19.83
CA GLU A 139 30.53 5.82 21.01
C GLU A 139 31.59 5.48 22.07
N SER A 140 31.77 4.19 22.38
CA SER A 140 32.80 3.74 23.33
C SER A 140 34.21 4.13 22.87
N SER A 141 34.51 3.96 21.57
CA SER A 141 35.77 4.41 20.97
C SER A 141 35.95 5.93 21.12
N LEU A 142 34.93 6.73 20.81
CA LEU A 142 35.00 8.18 20.92
C LEU A 142 35.22 8.64 22.37
N MET A 143 34.48 8.07 23.31
CA MET A 143 34.64 8.36 24.74
C MET A 143 36.06 8.03 25.23
N SER A 144 36.61 6.89 24.80
CA SER A 144 37.99 6.50 25.14
C SER A 144 39.03 7.49 24.59
N GLN A 145 38.81 8.03 23.38
CA GLN A 145 39.72 8.99 22.75
C GLN A 145 39.63 10.39 23.39
N ALA A 146 38.44 10.83 23.77
CA ALA A 146 38.24 12.13 24.43
C ALA A 146 38.87 12.20 25.83
N LEU A 147 39.04 11.06 26.51
CA LEU A 147 39.74 10.94 27.79
C LEU A 147 41.27 10.95 27.68
N LEU A 148 41.82 10.86 26.46
CA LEU A 148 43.27 10.86 26.28
C LEU A 148 43.84 12.26 26.52
N ALA A 149 44.83 12.32 27.40
CA ALA A 149 45.62 13.51 27.63
C ALA A 149 46.41 13.89 26.35
N PRO A 150 46.47 15.18 25.97
CA PRO A 150 47.33 15.61 24.87
C PRO A 150 48.79 15.28 25.18
N ALA A 151 49.57 14.97 24.13
CA ALA A 151 50.99 14.63 24.24
C ALA A 151 51.91 15.78 23.77
N ARG A 152 51.40 16.67 22.92
CA ARG A 152 52.14 17.82 22.39
C ARG A 152 51.20 19.01 22.18
N MET A 153 51.73 20.22 22.33
CA MET A 153 51.04 21.47 22.04
C MET A 153 51.88 22.33 21.09
N GLU A 154 51.26 22.86 20.06
CA GLU A 154 51.82 23.91 19.19
C GLU A 154 51.16 25.24 19.51
N LEU A 155 51.95 26.31 19.55
CA LEU A 155 51.48 27.67 19.77
C LEU A 155 51.78 28.53 18.54
N THR A 156 50.79 29.29 18.11
CA THR A 156 50.91 30.29 17.05
C THR A 156 50.61 31.66 17.65
N TYR A 157 51.60 32.54 17.68
CA TYR A 157 51.47 33.89 18.22
C TYR A 157 52.56 34.81 17.65
N ASN A 158 52.30 36.12 17.70
CA ASN A 158 53.28 37.14 17.35
C ASN A 158 54.10 37.52 18.59
N LYS A 159 55.43 37.33 18.51
CA LYS A 159 56.36 37.65 19.62
C LYS A 159 56.47 39.14 19.89
N VAL A 160 56.32 39.96 18.85
CA VAL A 160 56.42 41.42 18.93
C VAL A 160 55.14 42.01 18.36
N ILE A 161 54.52 42.93 19.10
CA ILE A 161 53.28 43.60 18.76
C ILE A 161 53.47 45.10 18.90
N THR A 162 53.00 45.88 17.93
CA THR A 162 53.09 47.34 17.96
C THR A 162 51.82 47.94 18.58
N ARG A 163 51.96 48.84 19.56
CA ARG A 163 50.87 49.38 20.40
C ARG A 163 49.73 50.09 19.65
N ARG A 164 49.98 50.57 18.42
CA ARG A 164 48.98 51.25 17.56
C ARG A 164 48.55 50.41 16.35
N ASN A 165 48.85 49.11 16.34
CA ASN A 165 48.39 48.23 15.29
C ASN A 165 46.85 48.05 15.40
N PRO A 166 46.06 48.38 14.35
CA PRO A 166 44.61 48.21 14.39
C PRO A 166 44.16 46.75 14.34
N PHE A 167 45.04 45.80 14.02
CA PHE A 167 44.71 44.38 13.96
C PHE A 167 44.82 43.71 15.33
N VAL A 168 43.73 43.08 15.76
CA VAL A 168 43.66 42.27 16.98
C VAL A 168 44.60 41.07 16.86
N GLN A 169 45.41 40.85 17.89
CA GLN A 169 46.36 39.75 17.96
C GLN A 169 45.81 38.62 18.85
N TYR A 170 46.16 37.38 18.52
CA TYR A 170 45.73 36.20 19.24
C TYR A 170 46.92 35.28 19.54
N VAL A 171 46.76 34.51 20.61
CA VAL A 171 47.54 33.31 20.88
C VAL A 171 46.63 32.13 20.56
N ALA A 172 47.01 31.31 19.59
CA ALA A 172 46.28 30.10 19.25
C ALA A 172 47.08 28.87 19.69
N ALA A 173 46.41 27.90 20.30
CA ALA A 173 46.99 26.64 20.69
C ALA A 173 46.37 25.48 19.91
N ARG A 174 47.21 24.52 19.52
CA ARG A 174 46.78 23.27 18.88
C ARG A 174 47.37 22.08 19.63
N LEU A 175 46.50 21.24 20.17
CA LEU A 175 46.84 20.05 20.93
C LEU A 175 46.85 18.81 20.03
N PHE A 176 47.88 17.98 20.23
CA PHE A 176 48.07 16.76 19.47
C PHE A 176 47.97 15.52 20.36
N PRO A 177 47.35 14.44 19.84
CA PRO A 177 46.73 14.35 18.50
C PRO A 177 45.41 15.14 18.35
N SER A 178 44.98 15.46 17.12
CA SER A 178 43.83 16.37 16.90
C SER A 178 42.48 15.88 17.41
N TYR A 179 42.35 14.59 17.74
CA TYR A 179 41.15 14.00 18.31
C TYR A 179 40.99 14.24 19.81
N VAL A 180 42.01 14.77 20.49
CA VAL A 180 41.90 15.19 21.90
C VAL A 180 41.18 16.52 22.01
N LEU A 181 40.60 16.79 23.19
CA LEU A 181 39.97 18.08 23.49
C LEU A 181 40.99 19.22 23.34
N GLN A 182 40.64 20.24 22.56
CA GLN A 182 41.51 21.38 22.22
C GLN A 182 41.46 22.53 23.25
N ASN A 183 41.04 22.23 24.47
CA ASN A 183 40.80 23.24 25.50
C ASN A 183 42.12 23.63 26.18
N VAL A 184 42.38 24.94 26.21
CA VAL A 184 43.54 25.53 26.87
C VAL A 184 43.10 26.69 27.76
N ILE A 185 43.85 26.89 28.85
CA ILE A 185 43.70 28.00 29.77
C ILE A 185 44.87 28.95 29.56
N TYR A 186 44.56 30.23 29.41
CA TYR A 186 45.56 31.30 29.38
C TYR A 186 45.67 31.92 30.77
N GLN A 187 46.89 31.98 31.31
CA GLN A 187 47.14 32.55 32.63
C GLN A 187 48.38 33.44 32.60
N GLN A 188 48.34 34.60 33.23
CA GLN A 188 49.51 35.45 33.40
C GLN A 188 50.26 35.05 34.69
N PRO A 189 51.58 34.81 34.62
CA PRO A 189 52.38 34.54 35.80
C PRO A 189 52.40 35.75 36.73
N VAL A 190 52.55 35.49 38.03
CA VAL A 190 52.91 36.52 39.01
C VAL A 190 54.25 37.12 38.59
N ASN A 191 54.33 38.46 38.53
CA ASN A 191 55.48 39.22 38.02
C ASN A 191 55.82 38.96 36.54
N GLY A 192 54.83 38.55 35.73
CA GLY A 192 54.99 38.30 34.30
C GLY A 192 55.02 39.55 33.41
N GLY A 193 54.76 40.75 33.95
CA GLY A 193 54.57 41.99 33.21
C GLY A 193 53.08 42.30 32.95
N ASP A 194 52.80 43.55 32.57
CA ASP A 194 51.44 44.12 32.41
C ASP A 194 51.29 44.91 31.09
N SER A 195 52.08 44.57 30.08
CA SER A 195 52.07 45.15 28.73
C SER A 195 50.89 44.67 27.89
N VAL A 196 50.42 43.44 28.11
CA VAL A 196 49.24 42.84 27.45
C VAL A 196 48.39 42.10 28.49
N TYR A 197 47.07 42.02 28.28
CA TYR A 197 46.18 41.10 28.97
C TYR A 197 45.63 40.06 27.99
N VAL A 198 45.44 38.83 28.44
CA VAL A 198 44.90 37.75 27.62
C VAL A 198 43.47 37.43 28.03
N GLU A 199 42.55 37.43 27.08
CA GLU A 199 41.17 37.00 27.29
C GLU A 199 41.07 35.46 27.24
N PRO A 200 40.01 34.84 27.78
CA PRO A 200 39.86 33.37 27.80
C PRO A 200 39.88 32.70 26.42
N ASP A 201 39.55 33.42 25.35
CA ASP A 201 39.59 32.96 23.96
C ASP A 201 40.99 33.05 23.32
N GLY A 202 41.99 33.56 24.05
CA GLY A 202 43.36 33.76 23.57
C GLY A 202 43.61 35.12 22.91
N LYS A 203 42.61 36.02 22.90
CA LYS A 203 42.76 37.38 22.38
C LYS A 203 43.67 38.23 23.27
N LEU A 204 44.52 39.04 22.64
CA LEU A 204 45.46 39.91 23.33
C LEU A 204 44.96 41.36 23.36
N ALA A 205 44.77 41.90 24.55
CA ALA A 205 44.43 43.29 24.82
C ALA A 205 45.68 44.07 25.24
N ILE A 206 46.13 45.00 24.40
CA ILE A 206 47.36 45.78 24.62
C ILE A 206 47.12 46.88 25.67
N ASN A 207 48.03 47.02 26.63
CA ASN A 207 47.99 48.04 27.66
C ASN A 207 49.11 49.09 27.49
N LYS A 208 50.37 48.66 27.59
CA LYS A 208 51.56 49.53 27.53
C LYS A 208 52.76 48.85 26.89
N ALA A 209 53.77 49.63 26.51
CA ALA A 209 55.03 49.07 26.01
C ALA A 209 55.75 48.24 27.09
N GLY A 210 56.46 47.19 26.68
CA GLY A 210 57.21 46.28 27.55
C GLY A 210 56.94 44.80 27.26
N HIS A 211 57.35 43.92 28.16
CA HIS A 211 57.22 42.48 28.02
C HIS A 211 56.10 41.93 28.88
N THR A 212 55.36 40.94 28.38
CA THR A 212 54.40 40.17 29.15
C THR A 212 54.54 38.70 28.85
N LYS A 213 54.68 37.91 29.92
CA LYS A 213 54.66 36.45 29.86
C LYS A 213 53.24 35.93 29.99
N ILE A 214 52.90 34.91 29.22
CA ILE A 214 51.60 34.22 29.27
C ILE A 214 51.86 32.72 29.31
N HIS A 215 51.25 32.03 30.27
CA HIS A 215 51.18 30.57 30.31
C HIS A 215 49.97 30.09 29.50
N VAL A 216 50.22 29.15 28.59
CA VAL A 216 49.17 28.42 27.88
C VAL A 216 49.16 27.00 28.44
N ILE A 217 48.04 26.60 29.04
CA ILE A 217 47.94 25.37 29.85
C ILE A 217 46.83 24.47 29.29
N PRO A 218 47.15 23.28 28.76
CA PRO A 218 46.14 22.31 28.35
C PRO A 218 45.33 21.78 29.55
N THR A 219 44.01 21.72 29.43
CA THR A 219 43.13 21.29 30.55
C THR A 219 43.34 19.83 30.97
N ASN A 220 43.68 18.96 30.01
CA ASN A 220 43.82 17.53 30.22
C ASN A 220 45.28 17.06 30.37
N ASN A 221 46.25 17.98 30.33
CA ASN A 221 47.66 17.69 30.65
C ASN A 221 48.41 18.99 30.99
N THR A 222 48.30 19.43 32.24
CA THR A 222 48.91 20.69 32.68
C THR A 222 50.44 20.70 32.61
N LYS A 223 51.10 19.53 32.56
CA LYS A 223 52.56 19.41 32.42
C LYS A 223 53.06 19.88 31.05
N LEU A 224 52.20 19.93 30.04
CA LEU A 224 52.54 20.43 28.70
C LEU A 224 52.47 21.95 28.58
N TYR A 225 52.29 22.67 29.69
CA TYR A 225 52.21 24.13 29.64
C TYR A 225 53.43 24.73 28.95
N GLN A 226 53.19 25.79 28.18
CA GLN A 226 54.25 26.57 27.56
C GLN A 226 54.11 28.02 28.00
N THR A 227 55.25 28.69 28.18
CA THR A 227 55.29 30.11 28.50
C THR A 227 55.74 30.86 27.27
N ILE A 228 54.91 31.77 26.80
CA ILE A 228 55.25 32.70 25.74
C ILE A 228 55.63 34.05 26.35
N ASP A 229 56.50 34.77 25.64
CA ASP A 229 56.86 36.14 25.94
C ASP A 229 56.41 37.01 24.76
N VAL A 230 55.59 38.01 25.05
CA VAL A 230 55.05 38.96 24.10
C VAL A 230 55.59 40.33 24.43
N GLU A 231 56.30 40.91 23.48
CA GLU A 231 56.82 42.26 23.57
C GLU A 231 55.87 43.24 22.89
N VAL A 232 55.49 44.29 23.61
CA VAL A 232 54.76 45.44 23.08
C VAL A 232 55.74 46.57 22.83
N GLN A 233 55.89 46.96 21.57
CA GLN A 233 56.74 48.08 21.18
C GLN A 233 55.91 49.32 20.85
N GLU A 234 56.49 50.48 21.11
CA GLU A 234 55.98 51.73 20.55
C GLU A 234 56.22 51.73 19.03
N PRO A 235 55.32 52.33 18.23
CA PRO A 235 55.54 52.47 16.80
C PRO A 235 56.85 53.19 16.51
N ALA A 236 57.72 52.59 15.70
CA ALA A 236 59.01 53.17 15.36
C ALA A 236 59.05 53.60 13.88
N MET A 237 59.77 54.69 13.60
CA MET A 237 60.05 55.10 12.22
C MET A 237 61.21 54.29 11.67
N ARG A 238 61.04 53.69 10.49
CA ARG A 238 62.13 52.94 9.86
C ARG A 238 63.14 53.93 9.27
N LEU A 239 64.42 53.71 9.54
CA LEU A 239 65.50 54.55 9.00
C LEU A 239 66.20 53.88 7.79
N THR A 240 66.85 54.69 6.94
CA THR A 240 67.75 54.28 5.86
C THR A 240 69.07 53.78 6.46
N GLY A 241 69.94 53.18 5.63
CA GLY A 241 71.29 52.79 6.09
C GLY A 241 72.11 53.98 6.62
N ASP A 242 71.75 55.19 6.18
CA ASP A 242 72.39 56.46 6.56
C ASP A 242 71.63 57.22 7.65
N GLY A 243 70.63 56.60 8.29
CA GLY A 243 69.90 57.18 9.42
C GLY A 243 68.78 58.17 9.06
N ALA A 244 68.48 58.41 7.78
CA ALA A 244 67.35 59.23 7.34
C ALA A 244 66.02 58.46 7.44
N ILE A 245 64.88 59.14 7.57
CA ILE A 245 63.55 58.49 7.59
C ILE A 245 63.31 57.79 6.24
N ARG A 246 62.95 56.50 6.27
CA ARG A 246 62.53 55.78 5.06
C ARG A 246 61.10 56.15 4.70
N LEU A 247 60.92 56.52 3.44
CA LEU A 247 59.63 56.74 2.81
C LEU A 247 59.29 55.54 1.92
N ASN A 248 57.99 55.26 1.77
CA ASN A 248 57.47 54.36 0.75
C ASN A 248 57.57 55.02 -0.64
N SER A 249 57.34 54.25 -1.71
CA SER A 249 57.38 54.76 -3.09
C SER A 249 56.33 55.84 -3.39
N ASP A 250 55.31 55.98 -2.53
CA ASP A 250 54.27 57.00 -2.58
C ASP A 250 54.60 58.25 -1.73
N GLY A 251 55.80 58.32 -1.13
CA GLY A 251 56.23 59.41 -0.27
C GLY A 251 55.73 59.35 1.18
N SER A 252 54.93 58.36 1.55
CA SER A 252 54.46 58.18 2.93
C SER A 252 55.59 57.68 3.86
N ILE A 253 55.57 58.11 5.12
CA ILE A 253 56.54 57.64 6.13
C ILE A 253 56.33 56.15 6.40
N ARG A 254 57.40 55.36 6.30
CA ARG A 254 57.35 53.93 6.60
C ARG A 254 57.55 53.68 8.09
N LEU A 255 56.49 53.24 8.75
CA LEU A 255 56.50 52.80 10.16
C LEU A 255 56.75 51.28 10.25
N THR A 256 57.31 50.84 11.38
CA THR A 256 57.44 49.43 11.79
C THR A 256 56.68 49.20 13.08
#